data_AF-A0A222F0A6-F1
#
_entry.id   AF-A0A222F0A6-F1
#
_cell.length_a   1.000
_cell.length_b   1.000
_cell.length_c   1.000
_cell.angle_alpha   90.00
_cell.angle_beta   90.00
_cell.angle_gamma   90.00
#
_symmetry.space_group_name_H-M   'P 1'
#
loop_
_entity.id
_entity.type
_entity.pdbx_description
1 polymer ?
#
loop_
_entity_poly.entity_id
_entity_poly.type
_entity_poly.pdbx_seq_one_letter_code
_entity_poly.pdbx_strand_id
1 'polypeptide(L)' 'MSRDPRPGEIYIEFRQVGQQVQVIAIDAATGVEVSAFGPVSTRQQDLQNLAVRKLKRRIEQMKAMQGGSKDPTLY' A
#
# COMPACT_ATOMS: atom_id res chain seq x y z
N MET A 1 20.08 10.14 12.60
CA MET A 1 20.01 9.80 11.17
C MET A 1 18.58 10.01 10.72
N SER A 2 18.28 11.09 10.01
CA SER A 2 16.96 11.25 9.39
C SER A 2 16.88 10.29 8.21
N ARG A 3 15.91 9.37 8.22
CA ARG A 3 15.60 8.55 7.05
C ARG A 3 14.63 9.37 6.21
N ASP A 4 15.17 10.12 5.24
CA ASP A 4 14.33 10.79 4.27
C ASP A 4 13.58 9.73 3.44
N PRO A 5 12.26 9.88 3.25
CA PRO A 5 11.47 8.89 2.52
C PRO A 5 11.98 8.73 1.09
N ARG A 6 12.27 7.48 0.68
CA ARG A 6 12.79 7.20 -0.67
C ARG A 6 11.69 6.69 -1.61
N PRO A 7 11.68 7.12 -2.89
CA PRO A 7 10.82 6.52 -3.90
C PRO A 7 11.05 5.01 -4.01
N GLY A 8 9.96 4.24 -3.95
CA GLY A 8 10.00 2.77 -4.02
C GLY A 8 10.31 2.07 -2.69
N GLU A 9 10.57 2.81 -1.62
CA GLU A 9 10.64 2.26 -0.27
C GLU A 9 9.23 2.01 0.26
N ILE A 10 9.01 0.82 0.81
CA ILE A 10 7.73 0.39 1.37
C ILE A 10 7.96 -0.04 2.81
N TYR A 11 7.26 0.60 3.74
CA TYR A 11 7.19 0.17 5.13
C TYR A 11 6.11 -0.88 5.27
N ILE A 12 6.42 -1.99 5.95
CA ILE A 12 5.49 -3.10 6.13
C ILE A 12 5.45 -3.47 7.61
N GLU A 13 4.24 -3.54 8.17
CA GLU A 13 3.97 -3.99 9.53
C GLU A 13 3.11 -5.24 9.51
N PHE A 14 3.43 -6.22 10.37
CA PHE A 14 2.64 -7.41 10.60
C PHE A 14 2.11 -7.40 12.03
N ARG A 15 0.80 -7.53 12.19
CA ARG A 15 0.15 -7.60 13.49
C ARG A 15 -0.78 -8.80 13.54
N GLN A 16 -0.50 -9.73 14.45
CA GLN A 16 -1.41 -10.85 14.69
C GLN A 16 -2.65 -10.37 15.46
N VAL A 17 -3.83 -10.77 14.97
CA VAL A 17 -5.14 -10.52 15.58
C VAL A 17 -5.89 -11.87 15.63
N GLY A 18 -5.82 -12.53 16.79
CA GLY A 18 -6.36 -13.89 16.96
C GLY A 18 -5.70 -14.90 16.01
N GLN A 19 -6.52 -15.54 15.18
CA GLN A 19 -6.08 -16.51 14.16
C GLN A 19 -5.76 -15.88 12.79
N GLN A 20 -5.70 -14.55 12.72
CA GLN A 20 -5.37 -13.82 11.52
C GLN A 20 -4.13 -12.94 11.74
N VAL A 21 -3.47 -12.57 10.64
CA VAL A 21 -2.40 -11.59 10.59
C VAL A 21 -2.86 -10.44 9.72
N GLN A 22 -2.92 -9.25 10.30
CA GLN A 22 -3.04 -8.00 9.58
C GLN A 22 -1.67 -7.59 9.04
N VAL A 23 -1.62 -7.19 7.78
CA VAL A 23 -0.44 -6.62 7.15
C VAL A 23 -0.78 -5.23 6.67
N ILE A 24 -0.01 -4.25 7.12
CA ILE A 24 -0.09 -2.86 6.70
C ILE A 24 1.10 -2.59 5.79
N ALA A 25 0.87 -2.00 4.62
CA ALA A 25 1.92 -1.58 3.71
C ALA A 25 1.75 -0.09 3.37
N ILE A 26 2.82 0.68 3.53
CA ILE A 26 2.85 2.14 3.33
C ILE A 26 3.96 2.47 2.32
N ASP A 27 3.62 3.21 1.26
CA ASP A 27 4.61 3.76 0.34
C ASP A 27 5.24 5.02 0.94
N ALA A 28 6.56 5.02 1.09
CA ALA A 28 7.28 6.09 1.78
C ALA A 28 7.14 7.45 1.06
N ALA A 29 7.09 7.46 -0.27
CA ALA A 29 7.09 8.69 -1.06
C ALA A 29 5.70 9.35 -1.14
N THR A 30 4.63 8.55 -1.22
CA THR A 30 3.27 9.05 -1.40
C THR A 30 2.46 9.06 -0.10
N GLY A 31 2.91 8.33 0.93
CA GLY A 31 2.17 8.13 2.18
C GLY A 31 0.92 7.24 2.02
N VAL A 32 0.72 6.61 0.86
CA VAL A 32 -0.43 5.73 0.61
C VAL A 32 -0.30 4.48 1.47
N GLU A 33 -1.34 4.20 2.25
CA GLU A 33 -1.44 3.02 3.10
C GLU A 33 -2.50 2.05 2.58
N VAL A 34 -2.22 0.76 2.68
CA VAL A 34 -3.20 -0.32 2.48
C VAL A 34 -3.08 -1.36 3.58
N SER A 35 -4.20 -2.04 3.84
CA SER A 35 -4.25 -3.19 4.76
C SER A 35 -4.70 -4.48 4.06
N ALA A 36 -4.14 -5.59 4.52
CA ALA A 36 -4.51 -6.94 4.13
C ALA A 36 -4.62 -7.84 5.35
N PHE A 37 -5.38 -8.91 5.25
CA PHE A 37 -5.54 -9.91 6.30
C PHE A 37 -5.36 -11.30 5.69
N GLY A 38 -4.82 -12.22 6.46
CA GLY A 38 -4.81 -13.64 6.13
C GLY A 38 -4.64 -14.53 7.36
N PRO A 39 -4.81 -15.84 7.24
CA PRO A 39 -4.63 -16.80 8.33
C PRO A 39 -3.20 -16.77 8.89
N VAL A 40 -3.04 -17.02 10.19
CA VAL A 40 -1.72 -17.20 10.83
C VAL A 40 -0.90 -18.35 10.25
N SER A 41 -1.55 -19.32 9.59
CA SER A 41 -0.90 -20.43 8.89
C SER A 41 -0.32 -20.05 7.52
N THR A 42 -0.65 -18.86 7.00
CA THR A 42 -0.12 -18.38 5.72
C THR A 42 1.32 -17.90 5.88
N ARG A 43 2.18 -18.20 4.92
CA ARG A 43 3.58 -17.74 4.98
C ARG A 43 3.62 -16.22 4.98
N GLN A 44 4.48 -15.64 5.83
CA GLN A 44 4.65 -14.20 5.95
C GLN A 44 4.95 -13.53 4.59
N GLN A 45 5.77 -14.17 3.75
CA GLN A 45 6.11 -13.69 2.40
C GLN A 45 4.87 -13.58 1.49
N ASP A 46 3.90 -14.49 1.61
CA ASP A 46 2.69 -14.46 0.79
C ASP A 46 1.79 -13.28 1.20
N LEU A 47 1.68 -13.02 2.49
CA LEU A 47 0.96 -11.86 3.03
C LEU A 47 1.65 -10.54 2.67
N GLN A 48 2.99 -10.51 2.71
CA GLN A 48 3.80 -9.39 2.26
C GLN A 48 3.53 -9.08 0.78
N ASN A 49 3.63 -10.10 -0.08
CA ASN A 49 3.39 -9.98 -1.51
C ASN A 49 1.96 -9.50 -1.81
N LEU A 50 0.97 -10.00 -1.06
CA LEU A 50 -0.41 -9.54 -1.16
C LEU A 50 -0.55 -8.05 -0.84
N ALA A 51 0.03 -7.60 0.28
CA ALA A 51 -0.02 -6.20 0.69
C ALA A 51 0.70 -5.27 -0.31
N VAL A 52 1.89 -5.64 -0.77
CA VAL A 52 2.64 -4.88 -1.78
C VAL A 52 1.88 -4.78 -3.10
N ARG A 53 1.26 -5.87 -3.57
CA ARG A 53 0.42 -5.83 -4.79
C ARG A 53 -0.78 -4.91 -4.62
N LYS A 54 -1.45 -4.94 -3.47
CA LYS A 54 -2.56 -4.03 -3.15
C LYS A 54 -2.10 -2.57 -3.15
N LEU A 55 -0.94 -2.29 -2.57
CA LEU A 55 -0.38 -0.94 -2.49
C LEU A 55 -0.09 -0.37 -3.89
N LYS A 56 0.61 -1.15 -4.73
CA LYS A 56 0.90 -0.75 -6.12
C LYS A 56 -0.37 -0.44 -6.90
N ARG A 57 -1.37 -1.32 -6.83
CA ARG A 57 -2.67 -1.10 -7.49
C ARG A 57 -3.37 0.17 -6.98
N ARG A 58 -3.31 0.44 -5.67
CA ARG A 58 -3.92 1.66 -5.09
C ARG A 58 -3.24 2.93 -5.60
N ILE A 59 -1.91 2.93 -5.67
CA ILE A 59 -1.12 4.06 -6.20
C ILE A 59 -1.45 4.30 -7.68
N GLU A 60 -1.53 3.24 -8.49
CA GLU A 60 -1.92 3.34 -9.90
C GLU A 60 -3.31 3.94 -10.08
N GLN A 61 -4.30 3.51 -9.26
CA GLN A 61 -5.65 4.09 -9.27
C GLN A 61 -5.66 5.57 -8.90
N MET A 62 -4.87 5.99 -7.91
CA MET A 62 -4.76 7.40 -7.53
C MET A 62 -4.13 8.24 -8.64
N LYS A 63 -3.08 7.74 -9.29
CA LYS A 63 -2.46 8.40 -10.45
C LYS A 63 -3.45 8.55 -11.60
N ALA A 64 -4.24 7.52 -11.89
CA ALA A 64 -5.28 7.57 -12.93
C ALA A 64 -6.36 8.62 -12.62
N MET A 65 -6.84 8.71 -11.37
CA MET A 65 -7.82 9.74 -10.96
C MET A 65 -7.28 11.16 -11.06
N GLN A 66 -6.00 11.40 -10.75
CA GLN A 66 -5.40 12.73 -10.91
C GLN A 66 -5.23 13.12 -12.39
N GLY A 67 -5.07 12.15 -13.29
CA GLY A 67 -4.99 12.38 -14.74
C GLY A 67 -6.34 12.69 -15.41
N GLY A 68 -7.45 12.26 -14.81
CA GLY A 68 -8.80 12.40 -15.39
C GLY A 68 -9.55 13.70 -15.08
N SER A 69 -9.00 14.59 -14.25
CA SER A 69 -9.66 15.85 -13.85
C SER A 69 -9.22 17.09 -14.64
N LYS A 70 -8.43 16.93 -15.71
CA LYS A 70 -8.06 18.04 -16.60
C LYS A 70 -9.08 18.14 -17.75
N ASP A 71 -10.31 18.51 -17.43
CA ASP A 71 -11.28 18.93 -18.45
C ASP A 71 -11.45 20.47 -18.34
N PRO A 72 -10.77 21.27 -19.19
CA PRO A 72 -10.77 22.73 -19.10
C PRO A 72 -11.99 23.39 -19.76
N THR A 73 -12.98 22.63 -20.21
CA THR A 73 -14.14 23.13 -20.97
C THR A 73 -15.42 23.11 -20.15
N LEU A 74 -15.45 23.94 -19.11
CA LEU A 74 -16.66 24.32 -18.38
C LEU A 74 -16.74 25.85 -18.33
N TYR A 75 -17.00 26.43 -19.50
CA TYR A 75 -17.54 27.78 -19.73
C TYR A 75 -18.39 27.74 -21.00
#